data_AF-A0A8D0FYC3-F1
#
_entry.id   AF-A0A8D0FYC3-F1
#
_cell.length_a   1.000
_cell.length_b   1.000
_cell.length_c   1.000
_cell.angle_alpha   90.00
_cell.angle_beta   90.00
_cell.angle_gamma   90.00
#
_symmetry.space_group_name_H-M   'P 1'
#
loop_
_entity.id
_entity.type
_entity.pdbx_description
1 polymer ?
#
loop_
_entity_poly.entity_id
_entity_poly.type
_entity_poly.pdbx_seq_one_letter_code
_entity_poly.pdbx_strand_id
1 'polypeptide(L)'
;PSPSLTPWCPHPCHPSVRVPIPVTPVFPFPSLSPQSPDYDKSQWINEKEKLGLDFPNLPYFIDGTTKLTQSNAIMRYIARKHKMCGETEEEILRVDMLENQIMDFRMSLVMVCYNPDFEKLKPGYLEQLPGKLKLFSNFLGDRKWFVGEKALEKVAAYMKSSRFLKMPINNKMAKWGNKKE
;
A
#
# COMPACT_ATOMS: atom_id res chain seq x y z
N PRO A 1 -14.15 -49.30 4.85
CA PRO A 1 -12.81 -49.70 5.31
C PRO A 1 -11.94 -48.47 5.62
N SER A 2 -11.94 -48.06 6.89
CA SER A 2 -10.87 -47.27 7.52
C SER A 2 -9.66 -48.18 7.78
N PRO A 3 -8.44 -47.66 8.04
CA PRO A 3 -8.08 -47.14 9.38
C PRO A 3 -7.37 -45.75 9.31
N SER A 4 -7.66 -44.75 10.16
CA SER A 4 -7.25 -44.56 11.58
C SER A 4 -5.72 -44.34 11.72
N LEU A 5 -5.11 -43.34 12.37
CA LEU A 5 -5.33 -42.73 13.70
C LEU A 5 -4.49 -41.44 13.83
N THR A 6 -5.03 -40.41 14.48
CA THR A 6 -4.27 -39.47 15.35
C THR A 6 -4.17 -40.09 16.75
N PRO A 7 -3.06 -39.88 17.50
CA PRO A 7 -3.12 -38.96 18.65
C PRO A 7 -1.77 -38.25 18.92
N TRP A 8 -1.72 -37.03 19.44
CA TRP A 8 -1.72 -36.84 20.90
C TRP A 8 -1.97 -35.38 21.30
N CYS A 9 -2.80 -35.23 22.33
CA CYS A 9 -2.96 -34.05 23.16
C CYS A 9 -2.96 -34.54 24.61
N PRO A 10 -2.29 -33.85 25.55
CA PRO A 10 -2.71 -33.84 26.93
C PRO A 10 -3.16 -32.42 27.33
N HIS A 11 -4.42 -32.29 27.71
CA HIS A 11 -5.01 -31.13 28.40
C HIS A 11 -4.62 -31.15 29.91
N PRO A 12 -4.90 -30.11 30.75
CA PRO A 12 -5.68 -28.89 30.50
C PRO A 12 -5.04 -27.58 31.02
N CYS A 13 -5.31 -26.46 30.33
CA CYS A 13 -5.47 -25.11 30.93
C CYS A 13 -6.05 -24.17 29.85
N HIS A 14 -7.33 -23.82 29.97
CA HIS A 14 -8.00 -22.77 29.16
C HIS A 14 -7.40 -21.37 29.44
N PRO A 15 -7.65 -20.31 28.65
CA PRO A 15 -8.13 -20.24 27.26
C PRO A 15 -7.17 -19.40 26.40
N SER A 16 -6.77 -19.89 25.23
CA SER A 16 -6.20 -19.02 24.20
C SER A 16 -6.71 -19.50 22.87
N VAL A 17 -7.85 -18.93 22.48
CA VAL A 17 -8.44 -19.06 21.15
C VAL A 17 -7.42 -18.52 20.15
N ARG A 18 -6.58 -19.40 19.64
CA ARG A 18 -5.68 -19.11 18.54
C ARG A 18 -6.50 -19.31 17.26
N VAL A 19 -7.27 -18.30 16.86
CA VAL A 19 -7.92 -18.31 15.53
C VAL A 19 -6.84 -17.95 14.50
N PRO A 20 -6.46 -18.85 13.59
CA PRO A 20 -5.66 -18.46 12.44
C PRO A 20 -6.62 -17.85 11.42
N ILE A 21 -6.95 -16.56 11.57
CA ILE A 21 -7.73 -15.85 10.54
C ILE A 21 -6.74 -15.46 9.42
N PRO A 22 -6.95 -15.91 8.17
CA PRO A 22 -6.13 -15.46 7.06
C PRO A 22 -6.42 -13.98 6.79
N VAL A 23 -5.50 -13.11 7.21
CA VAL A 23 -5.40 -11.73 6.72
C VAL A 23 -5.08 -11.82 5.23
N THR A 24 -6.12 -11.82 4.42
CA THR A 24 -6.00 -11.73 2.97
C THR A 24 -6.24 -10.27 2.62
N PRO A 25 -5.21 -9.43 2.46
CA PRO A 25 -5.42 -8.18 1.78
C PRO A 25 -5.84 -8.56 0.35
N VAL A 26 -7.14 -8.45 0.05
CA VAL A 26 -7.64 -8.54 -1.32
C VAL A 26 -7.25 -7.24 -2.02
N PHE A 27 -5.95 -7.08 -2.24
CA PHE A 27 -5.52 -6.35 -3.41
C PHE A 27 -5.83 -7.29 -4.57
N PRO A 28 -6.67 -6.91 -5.55
CA PRO A 28 -6.80 -7.65 -6.78
C PRO A 28 -5.46 -7.53 -7.52
N PHE A 29 -4.47 -8.31 -7.13
CA PHE A 29 -3.27 -8.58 -7.89
C PHE A 29 -3.37 -10.02 -8.34
N PRO A 30 -4.13 -10.32 -9.42
CA PRO A 30 -3.84 -11.52 -10.19
C PRO A 30 -2.35 -11.44 -10.54
N SER A 31 -1.63 -12.55 -10.39
CA SER A 31 -0.24 -12.73 -10.78
C SER A 31 0.08 -11.92 -12.04
N LEU A 32 0.75 -10.78 -11.88
CA LEU A 32 1.00 -9.85 -12.98
C LEU A 32 2.14 -10.41 -13.83
N SER A 33 1.78 -11.28 -14.78
CA SER A 33 2.61 -11.53 -15.93
C SER A 33 2.83 -10.20 -16.68
N PRO A 34 4.03 -9.92 -17.19
CA PRO A 34 4.32 -8.67 -17.89
C PRO A 34 3.49 -8.46 -19.19
N GLN A 35 2.68 -9.43 -19.59
CA GLN A 35 1.81 -9.38 -20.77
C GLN A 35 0.34 -9.61 -20.37
N SER A 36 -0.40 -8.54 -20.12
CA SER A 36 -1.82 -8.51 -20.46
C SER A 36 -2.19 -7.09 -20.92
N PRO A 37 -2.75 -6.90 -22.14
CA PRO A 37 -3.28 -5.63 -22.64
C PRO A 37 -4.69 -5.33 -22.12
N ASP A 38 -5.40 -6.33 -21.60
CA ASP A 38 -6.84 -6.24 -21.35
C ASP A 38 -7.13 -6.35 -19.85
N TYR A 39 -7.03 -5.22 -19.14
CA TYR A 39 -7.61 -5.15 -17.80
C TYR A 39 -9.13 -5.16 -17.92
N ASP A 40 -9.73 -6.31 -17.66
CA ASP A 40 -11.17 -6.47 -17.65
C ASP A 40 -11.80 -5.71 -16.47
N LYS A 41 -12.35 -4.53 -16.77
CA LYS A 41 -13.06 -3.70 -15.79
C LYS A 41 -14.35 -4.35 -15.30
N SER A 42 -14.92 -5.30 -16.05
CA SER A 42 -16.18 -5.94 -15.68
C SER A 42 -16.06 -6.68 -14.35
N GLN A 43 -14.88 -7.23 -14.02
CA GLN A 43 -14.59 -7.85 -12.74
C GLN A 43 -14.82 -6.93 -11.55
N TRP A 44 -14.50 -5.65 -11.68
CA TRP A 44 -14.77 -4.65 -10.65
C TRP A 44 -16.19 -4.09 -10.76
N ILE A 45 -16.61 -3.70 -11.96
CA ILE A 45 -17.90 -3.03 -12.18
C ILE A 45 -19.08 -3.92 -11.78
N ASN A 46 -18.99 -5.23 -12.01
CA ASN A 46 -20.05 -6.18 -11.67
C ASN A 46 -20.11 -6.51 -10.18
N GLU A 47 -19.01 -6.32 -9.44
CA GLU A 47 -18.89 -6.75 -8.04
C GLU A 47 -18.94 -5.60 -7.03
N LYS A 48 -18.54 -4.37 -7.40
CA LYS A 48 -18.33 -3.25 -6.47
C LYS A 48 -19.51 -2.96 -5.55
N GLU A 49 -20.74 -3.04 -6.05
CA GLU A 49 -21.96 -2.75 -5.28
C GLU A 49 -22.35 -3.91 -4.34
N LYS A 50 -21.87 -5.13 -4.61
CA LYS A 50 -22.14 -6.34 -3.81
C LYS A 50 -21.26 -6.44 -2.57
N LEU A 51 -20.15 -5.70 -2.55
CA LEU A 51 -19.17 -5.77 -1.46
C LEU A 51 -19.66 -5.07 -0.18
N GLY A 52 -20.72 -4.27 -0.26
CA GLY A 52 -21.24 -3.49 0.86
C GLY A 52 -20.20 -2.53 1.43
N LEU A 53 -19.48 -1.84 0.52
CA LEU A 53 -18.56 -0.75 0.84
C LEU A 53 -19.38 0.55 0.90
N ASP A 54 -19.13 1.43 1.89
CA ASP A 54 -19.83 2.71 2.00
C ASP A 54 -19.56 3.62 0.79
N PHE A 55 -18.30 3.61 0.31
CA PHE A 55 -17.86 4.36 -0.87
C PHE A 55 -17.10 3.41 -1.81
N PRO A 56 -17.79 2.66 -2.70
CA PRO A 56 -17.14 1.66 -3.56
C PRO A 56 -16.06 2.26 -4.44
N ASN A 57 -14.80 1.92 -4.17
CA ASN A 57 -13.64 2.40 -4.92
C ASN A 57 -12.47 1.43 -4.81
N LEU A 58 -11.51 1.56 -5.71
CA LEU A 58 -10.21 0.89 -5.61
C LEU A 58 -9.14 1.89 -5.11
N PRO A 59 -8.23 1.46 -4.22
CA PRO A 59 -8.23 0.17 -3.53
C PRO A 59 -9.33 0.09 -2.45
N TYR A 60 -9.75 -1.13 -2.13
CA TYR A 60 -10.56 -1.46 -0.96
C TYR A 60 -9.83 -2.45 -0.06
N PHE A 61 -10.26 -2.56 1.20
CA PHE A 61 -9.73 -3.47 2.19
C PHE A 61 -10.87 -4.00 3.07
N ILE A 62 -10.91 -5.32 3.28
CA ILE A 62 -11.91 -6.00 4.11
C ILE A 62 -11.18 -6.84 5.16
N ASP A 63 -11.49 -6.60 6.43
CA ASP A 63 -10.93 -7.29 7.60
C ASP A 63 -12.06 -7.60 8.59
N GLY A 64 -12.62 -8.80 8.46
CA GLY A 64 -13.83 -9.21 9.17
C GLY A 64 -15.02 -8.30 8.82
N THR A 65 -15.55 -7.61 9.82
CA THR A 65 -16.65 -6.64 9.65
C THR A 65 -16.18 -5.26 9.19
N THR A 66 -14.87 -4.99 9.25
CA THR A 66 -14.32 -3.70 8.84
C THR A 66 -14.15 -3.67 7.33
N LYS A 67 -14.76 -2.69 6.68
CA LYS A 67 -14.71 -2.48 5.23
C LYS A 67 -14.28 -1.06 4.95
N LEU A 68 -13.17 -0.89 4.25
CA LEU A 68 -12.57 0.42 4.01
C LEU A 68 -12.29 0.61 2.52
N THR A 69 -12.48 1.84 2.07
CA THR A 69 -11.93 2.36 0.82
C THR A 69 -11.10 3.60 1.14
N GLN A 70 -10.47 4.20 0.12
CA GLN A 70 -9.43 5.25 0.26
C GLN A 70 -8.08 4.70 0.74
N SER A 71 -7.05 4.83 -0.10
CA SER A 71 -5.71 4.29 0.18
C SER A 71 -5.15 4.75 1.53
N ASN A 72 -5.34 6.02 1.86
CA ASN A 72 -4.79 6.63 3.08
C ASN A 72 -5.52 6.14 4.33
N ALA A 73 -6.84 5.98 4.27
CA ALA A 73 -7.61 5.41 5.38
C ALA A 73 -7.21 3.95 5.65
N ILE A 74 -7.02 3.16 4.58
CA ILE A 74 -6.53 1.78 4.67
C ILE A 74 -5.13 1.73 5.30
N MET A 75 -4.20 2.57 4.82
CA MET A 75 -2.84 2.64 5.37
C MET A 75 -2.85 3.01 6.87
N ARG A 76 -3.61 4.03 7.27
CA ARG A 76 -3.75 4.43 8.67
C ARG A 76 -4.38 3.33 9.53
N TYR A 77 -5.39 2.62 9.02
CA TYR A 77 -5.99 1.49 9.73
C TYR A 77 -4.96 0.40 10.04
N ILE A 78 -4.20 -0.02 9.03
CA ILE A 78 -3.15 -1.04 9.17
C ILE A 78 -2.07 -0.54 10.14
N ALA A 79 -1.65 0.72 10.01
CA ALA A 79 -0.64 1.31 10.88
C ALA A 79 -1.09 1.33 12.35
N ARG A 80 -2.34 1.71 12.63
CA ARG A 80 -2.92 1.67 13.98
C ARG A 80 -3.00 0.25 14.54
N LYS A 81 -3.47 -0.72 13.75
CA LYS A 81 -3.57 -2.14 14.16
C LYS A 81 -2.21 -2.73 14.54
N HIS A 82 -1.13 -2.20 13.99
CA HIS A 82 0.24 -2.66 14.23
C HIS A 82 1.12 -1.68 15.03
N LYS A 83 0.55 -0.62 15.63
CA LYS A 83 1.28 0.38 16.43
C LYS A 83 2.46 1.02 15.68
N MET A 84 2.19 1.43 14.44
CA MET A 84 3.14 2.07 13.50
C MET A 84 2.82 3.55 13.24
N CYS A 85 1.84 4.13 13.93
CA CYS A 85 1.60 5.58 13.92
C CYS A 85 2.51 6.27 14.95
N GLY A 86 2.57 7.61 14.88
CA GLY A 86 3.22 8.42 15.92
C GLY A 86 2.60 8.17 17.29
N GLU A 87 3.44 8.15 18.32
CA GLU A 87 3.04 7.91 19.71
C GLU A 87 2.92 9.23 20.50
N THR A 88 3.56 10.30 20.00
CA THR A 88 3.43 11.67 20.53
C THR A 88 2.68 12.57 19.55
N GLU A 89 2.09 13.65 20.06
CA GLU A 89 1.42 14.65 19.23
C GLU A 89 2.35 15.19 18.13
N GLU A 90 3.62 15.43 18.47
CA GLU A 90 4.64 15.89 17.51
C GLU A 90 4.85 14.88 16.37
N GLU A 91 4.90 13.58 16.67
CA GLU A 91 5.02 12.54 15.66
C GLU A 91 3.75 12.40 14.81
N ILE A 92 2.58 12.52 15.43
CA ILE A 92 1.27 12.48 14.73
C ILE A 92 1.19 13.64 13.74
N LEU A 93 1.48 14.87 14.18
CA LEU A 93 1.50 16.04 13.31
C LEU A 93 2.48 15.90 12.14
N ARG A 94 3.64 15.28 12.38
CA ARG A 94 4.60 14.97 11.31
C ARG A 94 4.06 13.94 10.32
N VAL A 95 3.43 12.86 10.80
CA VAL A 95 2.81 11.85 9.94
C VAL A 95 1.77 12.49 9.05
N ASP A 96 0.87 13.28 9.63
CA ASP A 96 -0.25 13.89 8.91
C ASP A 96 0.24 14.88 7.85
N MET A 97 1.20 15.73 8.19
CA MET A 97 1.79 16.68 7.24
C MET A 97 2.53 15.97 6.11
N LEU A 98 3.35 14.98 6.45
CA LEU A 98 4.13 14.21 5.48
C LEU A 98 3.22 13.44 4.53
N GLU A 99 2.18 12.80 5.04
CA GLU A 99 1.23 12.04 4.23
C GLU A 99 0.54 12.93 3.19
N ASN A 100 0.09 14.12 3.59
CA ASN A 100 -0.51 15.07 2.65
C ASN A 100 0.52 15.58 1.64
N GLN A 101 1.73 15.91 2.07
CA GLN A 101 2.80 16.36 1.16
C GLN A 101 3.21 15.27 0.15
N ILE A 102 3.23 14.00 0.56
CA ILE A 102 3.48 12.85 -0.33
C ILE A 102 2.33 12.70 -1.32
N MET A 103 1.08 12.92 -0.91
CA MET A 103 -0.07 12.88 -1.81
C MET A 103 0.01 13.96 -2.87
N ASP A 104 0.33 15.20 -2.51
CA ASP A 104 0.51 16.31 -3.47
C ASP A 104 1.66 16.03 -4.44
N PHE A 105 2.78 15.54 -3.91
CA PHE A 105 3.92 15.13 -4.72
C PHE A 105 3.53 14.04 -5.72
N ARG A 106 2.88 12.97 -5.25
CA ARG A 106 2.41 11.86 -6.08
C ARG A 106 1.38 12.31 -7.11
N MET A 107 0.41 13.13 -6.73
CA MET A 107 -0.60 13.64 -7.66
C MET A 107 0.04 14.50 -8.74
N SER A 108 1.05 15.31 -8.43
CA SER A 108 1.78 16.08 -9.44
C SER A 108 2.45 15.19 -10.48
N LEU A 109 2.99 14.03 -10.08
CA LEU A 109 3.55 13.04 -11.00
C LEU A 109 2.46 12.36 -11.83
N VAL A 110 1.36 11.93 -11.19
CA VAL A 110 0.23 11.29 -11.87
C VAL A 110 -0.33 12.20 -12.96
N MET A 111 -0.51 13.49 -12.67
CA MET A 111 -1.02 14.46 -13.64
C MET A 111 -0.14 14.57 -14.88
N VAL A 112 1.19 14.42 -14.74
CA VAL A 112 2.11 14.42 -15.88
C VAL A 112 2.06 13.08 -16.62
N CYS A 113 2.17 11.96 -15.91
CA CYS A 113 2.27 10.62 -16.51
C CYS A 113 1.05 10.21 -17.33
N TYR A 114 -0.14 10.68 -16.98
CA TYR A 114 -1.39 10.36 -17.67
C TYR A 114 -1.84 11.47 -18.63
N ASN A 115 -1.07 12.55 -18.76
CA ASN A 115 -1.40 13.61 -19.71
C ASN A 115 -1.08 13.17 -21.15
N PRO A 116 -1.96 13.42 -22.14
CA PRO A 116 -1.65 13.17 -23.56
C PRO A 116 -0.35 13.85 -24.04
N ASP A 117 -0.01 15.02 -23.49
CA ASP A 117 1.21 15.79 -23.79
C ASP A 117 2.41 15.41 -22.88
N PHE A 118 2.43 14.20 -22.32
CA PHE A 118 3.47 13.71 -21.39
C PHE A 118 4.90 14.09 -21.81
N GLU A 119 5.28 13.84 -23.08
CA GLU A 119 6.64 14.09 -23.57
C GLU A 119 7.02 15.58 -23.53
N LYS A 120 6.04 16.49 -23.65
CA LYS A 120 6.26 17.94 -23.56
C LYS A 120 6.35 18.42 -22.11
N LEU A 121 5.57 17.81 -21.21
CA LEU A 121 5.49 18.21 -19.80
C LEU A 121 6.61 17.62 -18.93
N LYS A 122 7.12 16.43 -19.31
CA LYS A 122 8.14 15.70 -18.57
C LYS A 122 9.40 16.53 -18.29
N PRO A 123 10.00 17.28 -19.25
CA PRO A 123 11.19 18.08 -18.97
C PRO A 123 10.98 19.10 -17.84
N GLY A 124 9.88 19.84 -17.88
CA GLY A 124 9.55 20.83 -16.83
C GLY A 124 9.28 20.20 -15.47
N TYR A 125 8.65 19.01 -15.44
CA TYR A 125 8.50 18.26 -14.20
C TYR A 125 9.85 17.83 -13.61
N LEU A 126 10.77 17.34 -14.47
CA LEU A 126 12.11 16.92 -14.05
C LEU A 126 12.97 18.09 -13.57
N GLU A 127 12.80 19.29 -14.13
CA GLU A 127 13.48 20.51 -13.68
C GLU A 127 13.04 20.93 -12.26
N GLN A 128 11.75 20.79 -11.95
CA GLN A 128 11.21 21.11 -10.61
C GLN A 128 11.48 20.03 -9.56
N LEU A 129 11.76 18.79 -10.00
CA LEU A 129 11.88 17.63 -9.12
C LEU A 129 12.96 17.79 -8.04
N PRO A 130 14.19 18.27 -8.33
CA PRO A 130 15.21 18.51 -7.30
C PRO A 130 14.73 19.46 -6.19
N GLY A 131 13.99 20.51 -6.56
CA GLY A 131 13.44 21.47 -5.60
C GLY A 131 12.45 20.80 -4.63
N LYS A 132 11.54 19.98 -5.15
CA LYS A 132 10.60 19.21 -4.33
C LYS A 132 11.31 18.19 -3.45
N LEU A 133 12.29 17.46 -3.97
CA LEU A 133 13.07 16.48 -3.21
C LEU A 133 13.92 17.13 -2.10
N LYS A 134 14.40 18.37 -2.32
CA LYS A 134 15.10 19.14 -1.29
C LYS A 134 14.20 19.44 -0.09
N LEU A 135 12.91 19.70 -0.30
CA LEU A 135 11.96 19.91 0.81
C LEU A 135 11.83 18.65 1.67
N PHE A 136 11.75 17.46 1.05
CA PHE A 136 11.75 16.19 1.79
C PHE A 136 13.07 15.95 2.52
N SER A 137 14.21 16.24 1.89
CA SER A 137 15.52 16.13 2.54
C SER A 137 15.62 17.04 3.77
N ASN A 138 15.14 18.27 3.67
CA ASN A 138 15.15 19.23 4.78
C ASN A 138 14.19 18.79 5.90
N PHE A 139 13.02 18.28 5.53
CA PHE A 139 12.03 17.78 6.50
C PHE A 139 12.55 16.56 7.26
N LEU A 140 13.27 15.65 6.59
CA LEU A 140 13.97 14.54 7.23
C LEU A 140 15.03 15.06 8.22
N GLY A 141 15.89 15.98 7.76
CA GLY A 141 17.01 16.48 8.54
C GLY A 141 17.97 15.36 8.91
N ASP A 142 18.47 15.36 10.15
CA ASP A 142 19.40 14.34 10.66
C ASP A 142 18.70 13.06 11.15
N ARG A 143 17.38 12.96 10.97
CA ARG A 143 16.60 11.82 11.47
C ARG A 143 16.80 10.60 10.58
N LYS A 144 16.80 9.42 11.20
CA LYS A 144 16.87 8.14 10.48
C LYS A 144 15.60 7.85 9.68
N TRP A 145 14.45 8.26 10.19
CA TRP A 145 13.15 8.15 9.55
C TRP A 145 12.42 9.49 9.63
N PHE A 146 11.46 9.70 8.73
CA PHE A 146 10.66 10.93 8.75
C PHE A 146 9.86 11.12 10.05
N VAL A 147 9.54 10.03 10.74
CA VAL A 147 8.78 10.03 11.98
C VAL A 147 9.52 9.16 12.99
N GLY A 148 10.02 9.80 14.04
CA GLY A 148 10.70 9.14 15.16
C GLY A 148 11.95 8.34 14.79
N GLU A 149 12.39 7.49 15.72
CA GLU A 149 13.55 6.60 15.54
C GLU A 149 13.14 5.14 15.28
N LYS A 150 11.85 4.84 15.39
CA LYS A 150 11.31 3.48 15.38
C LYS A 150 11.51 2.84 14.01
N ALA A 151 12.37 1.82 13.96
CA ALA A 151 12.53 1.02 12.77
C ALA A 151 11.23 0.26 12.46
N LEU A 152 10.74 0.39 11.23
CA LEU A 152 9.60 -0.40 10.75
C LEU A 152 10.09 -1.79 10.32
N GLU A 153 10.57 -2.60 11.26
CA GLU A 153 11.20 -3.90 11.00
C GLU A 153 10.34 -4.82 10.12
N LYS A 154 9.02 -4.81 10.32
CA LYS A 154 8.07 -5.56 9.50
C LYS A 154 8.02 -5.07 8.06
N VAL A 155 8.11 -3.75 7.84
CA VAL A 155 8.19 -3.16 6.49
C VAL A 155 9.53 -3.47 5.87
N ALA A 156 10.62 -3.37 6.61
CA ALA A 156 11.95 -3.73 6.14
C ALA A 156 12.04 -5.22 5.78
N ALA A 157 11.44 -6.11 6.57
CA ALA A 157 11.34 -7.54 6.28
C ALA A 157 10.48 -7.80 5.04
N TYR A 158 9.33 -7.11 4.91
CA TYR A 158 8.49 -7.19 3.70
C TYR A 158 9.27 -6.76 2.46
N MET A 159 9.98 -5.62 2.50
CA MET A 159 10.80 -5.11 1.39
C MET A 159 11.93 -6.07 0.98
N LYS A 160 12.42 -6.90 1.90
CA LYS A 160 13.41 -7.96 1.62
C LYS A 160 12.79 -9.27 1.12
N SER A 161 11.48 -9.43 1.28
CA SER A 161 10.79 -10.66 0.91
C SER A 161 10.56 -10.75 -0.61
N SER A 162 10.41 -11.97 -1.13
CA SER A 162 10.05 -12.23 -2.53
C SER A 162 8.67 -11.69 -2.94
N ARG A 163 7.86 -11.23 -1.96
CA ARG A 163 6.54 -10.62 -2.20
C ARG A 163 6.64 -9.14 -2.56
N PHE A 164 7.76 -8.47 -2.26
CA PHE A 164 7.91 -7.05 -2.54
C PHE A 164 8.18 -6.80 -4.03
N LEU A 165 7.36 -5.93 -4.64
CA LEU A 165 7.52 -5.50 -6.02
C LEU A 165 8.31 -4.20 -6.06
N LYS A 166 9.49 -4.23 -6.70
CA LYS A 166 10.43 -3.09 -6.77
C LYS A 166 10.01 -2.02 -7.78
N MET A 167 9.14 -2.35 -8.73
CA MET A 167 8.74 -1.45 -9.84
C MET A 167 7.51 -0.61 -9.50
N PRO A 168 7.37 0.61 -10.07
CA PRO A 168 6.25 1.48 -9.76
C PRO A 168 4.92 0.80 -10.03
N ILE A 169 4.06 0.79 -9.01
CA ILE A 169 2.67 0.30 -9.05
C ILE A 169 1.81 1.38 -9.73
N ASN A 170 2.15 1.74 -10.95
CA ASN A 170 1.26 2.51 -11.81
C ASN A 170 0.87 1.61 -12.98
N ASN A 171 -0.38 1.73 -13.41
CA ASN A 171 -0.92 0.99 -14.55
C ASN A 171 -0.01 1.21 -15.78
N LYS A 172 -0.01 0.28 -16.76
CA LYS A 172 0.76 0.42 -18.02
C LYS A 172 0.49 1.73 -18.76
N MET A 173 -0.65 2.36 -18.51
CA MET A 173 -1.00 3.71 -18.98
C MET A 173 -0.06 4.81 -18.46
N ALA A 174 0.57 4.63 -17.29
CA ALA A 174 1.65 5.49 -16.86
C ALA A 174 2.90 5.18 -17.68
N LYS A 175 3.15 5.99 -18.71
CA LYS A 175 4.36 5.92 -19.51
C LYS A 175 5.54 6.38 -18.65
N TRP A 176 6.27 5.46 -18.04
CA TRP A 176 7.60 5.74 -17.52
C TRP A 176 8.64 4.96 -18.32
N GLY A 177 9.20 5.61 -19.34
CA GLY A 177 10.57 5.41 -19.85
C GLY A 177 11.09 4.00 -20.15
N ASN A 178 10.27 2.95 -20.18
CA ASN A 178 10.74 1.58 -20.38
C ASN A 178 11.08 1.34 -21.85
N LYS A 179 12.31 1.66 -22.25
CA LYS A 179 13.06 0.76 -23.14
C LYS A 179 13.74 -0.26 -22.23
N LYS A 180 13.39 -1.54 -22.39
CA LYS A 180 14.18 -2.63 -21.81
C LYS A 180 15.48 -2.72 -22.62
N GLU A 181 16.62 -2.66 -21.96
CA GLU A 181 17.82 -3.37 -22.40
C GLU A 181 17.72 -4.83 -21.94
#